data_AF-A0A7K2IPE4-F1
#
_entry.id   AF-A0A7K2IPE4-F1
#
_cell.length_a   1.000
_cell.length_b   1.000
_cell.length_c   1.000
_cell.angle_alpha   90.00
_cell.angle_beta   90.00
_cell.angle_gamma   90.00
#
_symmetry.space_group_name_H-M   'P 1'
#
loop_
_entity.id
_entity.type
_entity.pdbx_description
1 polymer ?
#
loop_
_entity_poly.entity_id
_entity_poly.type
_entity_poly.pdbx_seq_one_letter_code
_entity_poly.pdbx_strand_id
1 'polypeptide(L)'
;MEFEERVAAVAAKVRQQQGMIETEEATKNAFVMPFISTVLGYDVFDPHEVVPEFTADVGVKKGEKVDYAVVQDGEVRIIIECKKAGAELSVENASQLYRYFAVTNARIAALTNGVVYRFYTDLEAPNRMDSTPFLVLDLREIDEALLPELRKLTKDAFDLDSVINAAEKLKYIGEIKRMFNAQFNDPEEDWVRFFTTRVYNGQFTRRVREQFTPFVREASAQFLNDQVNSRLKSALNTSFTVTEVEEPSVEEGEEEPPTSDDGITTTLEELEGYRIVKAIACGEVPPDRIAYRDSKSYFAVLLDDNNRKTIARLHFNGRRRKYLGTFDEDKRETRHLLGSLEDIYTHAELIRKTVRGHMA
;
A
#
# COMPACT_ATOMS: atom_id res chain seq x y z
N MET A 1 -17.57 6.22 -17.46
CA MET A 1 -16.52 6.23 -16.44
C MET A 1 -15.74 4.95 -16.59
N GLU A 2 -14.42 5.06 -16.67
CA GLU A 2 -13.53 3.89 -16.66
C GLU A 2 -13.68 3.11 -15.35
N PHE A 3 -13.31 1.84 -15.33
CA PHE A 3 -13.47 0.98 -14.16
C PHE A 3 -12.75 1.53 -12.92
N GLU A 4 -11.54 2.01 -13.11
CA GLU A 4 -10.68 2.60 -12.09
C GLU A 4 -11.31 3.87 -11.49
N GLU A 5 -11.94 4.71 -12.33
CA GLU A 5 -12.68 5.90 -11.86
C GLU A 5 -13.89 5.52 -11.01
N ARG A 6 -14.61 4.45 -11.38
CA ARG A 6 -15.75 3.93 -10.62
C ARG A 6 -15.32 3.44 -9.24
N VAL A 7 -14.22 2.71 -9.16
CA VAL A 7 -13.63 2.27 -7.88
C VAL A 7 -13.18 3.48 -7.06
N ALA A 8 -12.46 4.42 -7.66
CA ALA A 8 -11.98 5.63 -6.99
C ALA A 8 -13.11 6.50 -6.44
N ALA A 9 -14.24 6.60 -7.15
CA ALA A 9 -15.42 7.33 -6.70
C ALA A 9 -16.04 6.71 -5.43
N VAL A 10 -16.22 5.39 -5.39
CA VAL A 10 -16.74 4.70 -4.19
C VAL A 10 -15.74 4.79 -3.03
N ALA A 11 -14.44 4.66 -3.31
CA ALA A 11 -13.39 4.82 -2.32
C ALA A 11 -13.36 6.23 -1.70
N ALA A 12 -13.50 7.27 -2.53
CA ALA A 12 -13.58 8.64 -2.05
C ALA A 12 -14.80 8.85 -1.13
N LYS A 13 -15.95 8.29 -1.49
CA LYS A 13 -17.16 8.32 -0.65
C LYS A 13 -16.92 7.65 0.71
N VAL A 14 -16.31 6.46 0.72
CA VAL A 14 -15.94 5.76 1.97
C VAL A 14 -15.03 6.61 2.84
N ARG A 15 -13.95 7.18 2.28
CA ARG A 15 -13.01 8.02 3.03
C ARG A 15 -13.68 9.24 3.67
N GLN A 16 -14.62 9.88 2.96
CA GLN A 16 -15.32 11.07 3.45
C GLN A 16 -16.40 10.75 4.49
N GLN A 17 -17.14 9.64 4.32
CA GLN A 17 -18.39 9.42 5.04
C GLN A 17 -18.32 8.32 6.11
N GLN A 18 -17.29 7.45 6.12
CA GLN A 18 -17.25 6.30 7.03
C GLN A 18 -17.43 6.66 8.52
N GLY A 19 -16.94 7.83 8.95
CA GLY A 19 -17.08 8.29 10.34
C GLY A 19 -18.50 8.67 10.75
N MET A 20 -19.43 8.81 9.80
CA MET A 20 -20.84 9.16 10.03
C MET A 20 -21.78 7.95 9.95
N ILE A 21 -21.27 6.77 9.57
CA ILE A 21 -22.08 5.56 9.37
C ILE A 21 -22.03 4.69 10.63
N GLU A 22 -23.14 4.65 11.35
CA GLU A 22 -23.20 3.99 12.67
C GLU A 22 -23.90 2.62 12.66
N THR A 23 -24.72 2.34 11.64
CA THR A 23 -25.54 1.13 11.57
C THR A 23 -25.18 0.26 10.37
N GLU A 24 -25.50 -1.02 10.47
CA GLU A 24 -25.33 -1.98 9.37
C GLU A 24 -26.18 -1.59 8.15
N GLU A 25 -27.45 -1.21 8.37
CA GLU A 25 -28.34 -0.72 7.30
C GLU A 25 -27.79 0.56 6.64
N ALA A 26 -27.25 1.50 7.42
CA ALA A 26 -26.60 2.68 6.85
C ALA A 26 -25.35 2.29 6.03
N THR A 27 -24.61 1.26 6.46
CA THR A 27 -23.44 0.74 5.73
C THR A 27 -23.84 0.11 4.40
N LYS A 28 -24.89 -0.71 4.41
CA LYS A 28 -25.46 -1.32 3.21
C LYS A 28 -25.87 -0.26 2.18
N ASN A 29 -26.62 0.75 2.64
CA ASN A 29 -27.10 1.83 1.79
C ASN A 29 -25.99 2.78 1.30
N ALA A 30 -25.10 3.20 2.19
CA ALA A 30 -24.11 4.22 1.87
C ALA A 30 -22.92 3.67 1.09
N PHE A 31 -22.52 2.41 1.31
CA PHE A 31 -21.27 1.86 0.76
C PHE A 31 -21.46 0.57 -0.04
N VAL A 32 -22.20 -0.42 0.47
CA VAL A 32 -22.29 -1.73 -0.20
C VAL A 32 -23.11 -1.67 -1.49
N MET A 33 -24.31 -1.09 -1.48
CA MET A 33 -25.11 -0.95 -2.69
C MET A 33 -24.41 -0.10 -3.77
N PRO A 34 -23.79 1.06 -3.45
CA PRO A 34 -22.96 1.77 -4.42
C PRO A 34 -21.80 0.97 -4.96
N PHE A 35 -21.17 0.10 -4.16
CA PHE A 35 -20.13 -0.79 -4.64
C PHE A 35 -20.69 -1.82 -5.64
N ILE A 36 -21.78 -2.52 -5.30
CA ILE A 36 -22.42 -3.49 -6.19
C ILE A 36 -22.83 -2.81 -7.51
N SER A 37 -23.47 -1.64 -7.44
CA SER A 37 -23.96 -0.92 -8.61
C SER A 37 -22.86 -0.26 -9.43
N THR A 38 -21.97 0.50 -8.80
CA THR A 38 -20.98 1.34 -9.51
C THR A 38 -19.74 0.54 -9.89
N VAL A 39 -19.23 -0.30 -8.98
CA VAL A 39 -18.00 -1.07 -9.20
C VAL A 39 -18.30 -2.37 -9.91
N LEU A 40 -19.17 -3.22 -9.34
CA LEU A 40 -19.49 -4.51 -9.95
C LEU A 40 -20.42 -4.38 -11.17
N GLY A 41 -21.20 -3.30 -11.27
CA GLY A 41 -22.04 -3.03 -12.44
C GLY A 41 -23.38 -3.76 -12.46
N TYR A 42 -23.79 -4.35 -11.35
CA TYR A 42 -25.10 -5.03 -11.23
C TYR A 42 -26.18 -4.05 -10.78
N ASP A 43 -27.37 -4.15 -11.35
CA ASP A 43 -28.47 -3.27 -10.97
C ASP A 43 -29.07 -3.69 -9.62
N VAL A 44 -28.84 -2.88 -8.58
CA VAL A 44 -29.38 -3.11 -7.24
C VAL A 44 -30.90 -2.90 -7.15
N PHE A 45 -31.52 -2.36 -8.20
CA PHE A 45 -32.96 -2.17 -8.31
C PHE A 45 -33.64 -3.25 -9.17
N ASP A 46 -32.88 -4.10 -9.86
CA ASP A 46 -33.41 -5.25 -10.59
C ASP A 46 -33.31 -6.52 -9.73
N PRO A 47 -34.43 -7.08 -9.24
CA PRO A 47 -34.42 -8.31 -8.45
C PRO A 47 -33.97 -9.55 -9.24
N HIS A 48 -33.80 -9.46 -10.57
CA HIS A 48 -33.19 -10.54 -11.36
C HIS A 48 -31.66 -10.45 -11.38
N GLU A 49 -31.06 -9.34 -10.94
CA GLU A 49 -29.62 -9.14 -10.86
C GLU A 49 -29.11 -9.08 -9.42
N VAL A 50 -29.84 -8.42 -8.52
CA VAL A 50 -29.47 -8.31 -7.12
C VAL A 50 -30.69 -8.59 -6.25
N VAL A 51 -30.63 -9.69 -5.50
CA VAL A 51 -31.69 -10.09 -4.57
C VAL A 51 -31.26 -9.68 -3.16
N PRO A 52 -31.88 -8.65 -2.55
CA PRO A 52 -31.67 -8.33 -1.14
C PRO A 52 -32.33 -9.39 -0.25
N GLU A 53 -31.81 -9.55 0.97
CA GLU A 53 -32.39 -10.46 1.96
C GLU A 53 -32.56 -11.90 1.43
N PHE A 54 -31.60 -12.37 0.63
CA PHE A 54 -31.71 -13.63 -0.10
C PHE A 54 -31.82 -14.84 0.84
N THR A 55 -32.81 -15.69 0.53
CA THR A 55 -33.08 -16.96 1.21
C THR A 55 -32.95 -18.13 0.25
N ALA A 56 -32.43 -19.27 0.72
CA ALA A 56 -32.25 -20.48 -0.08
C ALA A 56 -33.12 -21.61 0.47
N ASP A 57 -33.89 -22.27 -0.41
CA ASP A 57 -34.90 -23.28 -0.07
C ASP A 57 -34.29 -24.65 0.26
N VAL A 58 -33.39 -24.74 1.25
CA VAL A 58 -32.85 -26.04 1.70
C VAL A 58 -32.46 -26.03 3.17
N GLY A 59 -33.35 -26.45 4.08
CA GLY A 59 -33.01 -26.91 5.43
C GLY A 59 -32.23 -25.97 6.36
N VAL A 60 -31.94 -24.73 5.93
CA VAL A 60 -31.29 -23.71 6.73
C VAL A 60 -32.25 -23.31 7.84
N LYS A 61 -31.70 -22.94 8.99
CA LYS A 61 -32.48 -22.54 10.16
C LYS A 61 -33.54 -21.52 9.72
N LYS A 62 -34.82 -21.83 9.95
CA LYS A 62 -35.96 -21.06 9.45
C LYS A 62 -35.81 -19.58 9.82
N GLY A 63 -35.69 -18.69 8.82
CA GLY A 63 -35.63 -17.24 9.00
C GLY A 63 -34.24 -16.58 8.91
N GLU A 64 -33.20 -17.32 8.54
CA GLU A 64 -31.90 -16.71 8.21
C GLU A 64 -31.83 -16.33 6.74
N LYS A 65 -31.06 -15.28 6.43
CA LYS A 65 -30.89 -14.69 5.11
C LYS A 65 -29.46 -14.16 4.99
N VAL A 66 -28.94 -14.10 3.78
CA VAL A 66 -27.76 -13.28 3.47
C VAL A 66 -28.23 -11.93 2.93
N ASP A 67 -27.41 -10.89 3.09
CA ASP A 67 -27.85 -9.52 2.79
C ASP A 67 -28.10 -9.27 1.30
N TYR A 68 -27.22 -9.78 0.44
CA TYR A 68 -27.40 -9.68 -1.01
C TYR A 68 -26.96 -10.97 -1.70
N ALA A 69 -27.67 -11.34 -2.75
CA ALA A 69 -27.24 -12.30 -3.75
C ALA A 69 -27.17 -11.62 -5.12
N VAL A 70 -26.03 -11.74 -5.78
CA VAL A 70 -25.83 -11.29 -7.17
C VAL A 70 -26.15 -12.46 -8.09
N VAL A 71 -27.04 -12.23 -9.03
CA VAL A 71 -27.57 -13.19 -9.98
C VAL A 71 -27.10 -12.81 -11.38
N GLN A 72 -26.59 -13.79 -12.12
CA GLN A 72 -26.21 -13.64 -13.52
C GLN A 72 -26.59 -14.91 -14.28
N ASP A 73 -27.26 -14.72 -15.42
CA ASP A 73 -27.80 -15.81 -16.24
C ASP A 73 -28.78 -16.73 -15.47
N GLY A 74 -29.54 -16.14 -14.53
CA GLY A 74 -30.52 -16.86 -13.70
C GLY A 74 -29.92 -17.68 -12.55
N GLU A 75 -28.60 -17.64 -12.37
CA GLU A 75 -27.91 -18.35 -11.29
C GLU A 75 -27.28 -17.37 -10.29
N VAL A 76 -27.34 -17.72 -9.00
CA VAL A 76 -26.64 -16.95 -7.95
C VAL A 76 -25.13 -17.15 -8.14
N ARG A 77 -24.40 -16.07 -8.43
CA ARG A 77 -22.95 -16.08 -8.64
C ARG A 77 -22.18 -15.69 -7.39
N ILE A 78 -22.65 -14.64 -6.71
CA ILE A 78 -21.99 -14.06 -5.55
C ILE A 78 -23.01 -13.90 -4.42
N ILE A 79 -22.68 -14.37 -3.21
CA ILE A 79 -23.44 -14.04 -2.00
C ILE A 79 -22.64 -13.08 -1.13
N ILE A 80 -23.30 -12.08 -0.57
CA ILE A 80 -22.66 -10.98 0.17
C ILE A 80 -23.30 -10.87 1.55
N GLU A 81 -22.46 -10.95 2.57
CA GLU A 81 -22.79 -10.70 3.97
C GLU A 81 -22.15 -9.38 4.40
N CYS A 82 -22.96 -8.51 4.99
CA CYS A 82 -22.54 -7.19 5.43
C CYS A 82 -22.40 -7.12 6.95
N LYS A 83 -21.57 -6.18 7.39
CA LYS A 83 -21.45 -5.75 8.79
C LYS A 83 -21.46 -4.23 8.84
N LYS A 84 -21.70 -3.66 10.01
CA LYS A 84 -21.58 -2.20 10.22
C LYS A 84 -20.17 -1.70 9.90
N ALA A 85 -20.06 -0.51 9.34
CA ALA A 85 -18.79 0.18 9.11
C ALA A 85 -17.97 0.23 10.41
N GLY A 86 -16.66 -0.01 10.30
CA GLY A 86 -15.74 -0.08 11.43
C GLY A 86 -15.80 -1.38 12.25
N ALA A 87 -16.75 -2.28 12.00
CA ALA A 87 -16.71 -3.61 12.60
C ALA A 87 -15.56 -4.44 12.01
N GLU A 88 -14.94 -5.25 12.87
CA GLU A 88 -13.98 -6.25 12.44
C GLU A 88 -14.68 -7.36 11.65
N LEU A 89 -14.10 -7.71 10.50
CA LEU A 89 -14.58 -8.81 9.69
C LEU A 89 -13.98 -10.11 10.24
N SER A 90 -14.82 -10.92 10.87
CA SER A 90 -14.47 -12.28 11.26
C SER A 90 -15.40 -13.27 10.59
N VAL A 91 -14.78 -14.30 10.03
CA VAL A 91 -15.41 -15.43 9.37
C VAL A 91 -16.21 -16.28 10.38
N GLU A 92 -15.76 -16.32 11.64
CA GLU A 92 -16.47 -16.95 12.76
C GLU A 92 -17.82 -16.26 13.05
N ASN A 93 -17.88 -14.95 12.79
CA ASN A 93 -19.09 -14.13 12.94
C ASN A 93 -19.92 -14.06 11.65
N ALA A 94 -19.56 -14.85 10.62
CA ALA A 94 -20.24 -14.93 9.32
C ALA A 94 -20.81 -16.33 9.06
N SER A 95 -21.36 -16.98 10.10
CA SER A 95 -21.95 -18.32 10.00
C SER A 95 -23.11 -18.44 8.99
N GLN A 96 -23.78 -17.33 8.67
CA GLN A 96 -24.79 -17.28 7.62
C GLN A 96 -24.16 -17.49 6.24
N LEU A 97 -23.07 -16.77 5.94
CA LEU A 97 -22.35 -16.87 4.68
C LEU A 97 -21.91 -18.32 4.37
N TYR A 98 -21.33 -19.04 5.35
CA TYR A 98 -20.96 -20.45 5.18
C TYR A 98 -22.12 -21.38 4.83
N ARG A 99 -23.23 -21.24 5.56
CA ARG A 99 -24.37 -22.15 5.38
C ARG A 99 -25.04 -21.92 4.04
N TYR A 100 -25.16 -20.65 3.64
CA TYR A 100 -25.70 -20.27 2.35
C TYR A 100 -24.79 -20.67 1.20
N PHE A 101 -23.48 -20.52 1.36
CA PHE A 101 -22.52 -21.00 0.37
C PHE A 101 -22.69 -22.51 0.11
N ALA A 102 -22.93 -23.31 1.15
CA ALA A 102 -23.05 -24.76 1.03
C ALA A 102 -24.35 -25.27 0.37
N VAL A 103 -25.39 -24.42 0.29
CA VAL A 103 -26.72 -24.81 -0.22
C VAL A 103 -27.14 -24.03 -1.46
N THR A 104 -26.28 -23.16 -1.98
CA THR A 104 -26.51 -22.39 -3.20
C THR A 104 -25.52 -22.81 -4.28
N ASN A 105 -25.80 -22.43 -5.53
CA ASN A 105 -24.84 -22.61 -6.63
C ASN A 105 -23.77 -21.49 -6.66
N ALA A 106 -23.74 -20.62 -5.64
CA ALA A 106 -22.77 -19.55 -5.55
C ALA A 106 -21.38 -20.14 -5.29
N ARG A 107 -20.41 -19.75 -6.12
CA ARG A 107 -19.01 -20.15 -5.96
C ARG A 107 -18.11 -19.04 -5.44
N ILE A 108 -18.71 -17.86 -5.22
CA ILE A 108 -18.03 -16.68 -4.68
C ILE A 108 -18.88 -16.14 -3.52
N ALA A 109 -18.21 -15.84 -2.42
CA ALA A 109 -18.80 -15.18 -1.26
C ALA A 109 -18.03 -13.89 -0.96
N ALA A 110 -18.71 -12.88 -0.43
CA ALA A 110 -18.08 -11.68 0.07
C ALA A 110 -18.55 -11.39 1.50
N LEU A 111 -17.60 -11.12 2.39
CA LEU A 111 -17.85 -10.56 3.71
C LEU A 111 -17.33 -9.12 3.72
N THR A 112 -18.17 -8.14 4.04
CA THR A 112 -17.81 -6.73 3.94
C THR A 112 -18.39 -5.88 5.07
N ASN A 113 -17.71 -4.80 5.43
CA ASN A 113 -18.25 -3.73 6.28
C ASN A 113 -18.42 -2.42 5.49
N GLY A 114 -18.54 -2.53 4.15
CA GLY A 114 -18.61 -1.40 3.24
C GLY A 114 -17.26 -0.71 2.98
N VAL A 115 -16.27 -0.89 3.86
CA VAL A 115 -14.92 -0.31 3.75
C VAL A 115 -13.92 -1.34 3.23
N VAL A 116 -13.94 -2.53 3.82
CA VAL A 116 -13.09 -3.67 3.45
C VAL A 116 -13.98 -4.77 2.90
N TYR A 117 -13.60 -5.34 1.76
CA TYR A 117 -14.27 -6.48 1.13
C TYR A 117 -13.32 -7.68 1.17
N ARG A 118 -13.78 -8.80 1.73
CA ARG A 118 -13.07 -10.08 1.69
C ARG A 118 -13.84 -11.05 0.82
N PHE A 119 -13.27 -11.46 -0.30
CA PHE A 119 -13.87 -12.41 -1.22
C PHE A 119 -13.33 -13.82 -1.00
N TYR A 120 -14.22 -14.80 -0.99
CA TYR A 120 -13.97 -16.20 -0.73
C TYR A 120 -14.51 -17.04 -1.88
N THR A 121 -13.97 -18.24 -2.00
CA THR A 121 -14.38 -19.24 -2.99
C THR A 121 -14.30 -20.64 -2.37
N ASP A 122 -14.41 -21.71 -3.16
CA ASP A 122 -14.46 -23.11 -2.74
C ASP A 122 -13.38 -23.96 -3.40
N LEU A 123 -12.14 -23.47 -3.37
CA LEU A 123 -10.99 -24.16 -3.98
C LEU A 123 -10.61 -25.42 -3.22
N GLU A 124 -10.82 -25.46 -1.91
CA GLU A 124 -10.43 -26.61 -1.08
C GLU A 124 -11.41 -27.79 -1.21
N ALA A 125 -12.71 -27.49 -1.26
CA ALA A 125 -13.74 -28.49 -1.40
C ALA A 125 -14.99 -27.88 -2.08
N PRO A 126 -15.60 -28.56 -3.06
CA PRO A 126 -16.78 -28.06 -3.75
C PRO A 126 -17.91 -27.68 -2.80
N ASN A 127 -18.53 -26.52 -3.02
CA ASN A 127 -19.61 -25.97 -2.20
C ASN A 127 -19.23 -25.80 -0.72
N ARG A 128 -17.95 -25.65 -0.41
CA ARG A 128 -17.47 -25.32 0.92
C ARG A 128 -16.57 -24.11 0.84
N MET A 129 -17.07 -22.99 1.37
CA MET A 129 -16.30 -21.76 1.42
C MET A 129 -14.96 -21.97 2.14
N ASP A 130 -13.88 -21.53 1.49
CA ASP A 130 -12.54 -21.51 2.04
C ASP A 130 -12.47 -20.60 3.29
N SER A 131 -11.61 -20.97 4.23
CA SER A 131 -11.42 -20.20 5.47
C SER A 131 -10.66 -18.88 5.26
N THR A 132 -9.90 -18.79 4.18
CA THR A 132 -9.05 -17.63 3.83
C THR A 132 -9.61 -16.95 2.58
N PRO A 133 -9.73 -15.61 2.56
CA PRO A 133 -10.14 -14.90 1.36
C PRO A 133 -9.05 -14.94 0.29
N PHE A 134 -9.44 -15.07 -0.98
CA PHE A 134 -8.51 -14.99 -2.10
C PHE A 134 -8.23 -13.54 -2.51
N LEU A 135 -9.17 -12.61 -2.24
CA LEU A 135 -9.04 -11.19 -2.55
C LEU A 135 -9.51 -10.37 -1.35
N VAL A 136 -8.68 -9.42 -0.91
CA VAL A 136 -9.01 -8.45 0.14
C VAL A 136 -8.82 -7.05 -0.43
N LEU A 137 -9.92 -6.31 -0.57
CA LEU A 137 -9.93 -4.94 -1.07
C LEU A 137 -10.23 -3.99 0.10
N ASP A 138 -9.29 -3.09 0.40
CA ASP A 138 -9.53 -1.97 1.33
C ASP A 138 -9.77 -0.69 0.54
N LEU A 139 -10.97 -0.12 0.62
CA LEU A 139 -11.31 1.10 -0.12
C LEU A 139 -10.65 2.37 0.46
N ARG A 140 -10.02 2.29 1.63
CA ARG A 140 -9.23 3.41 2.18
C ARG A 140 -7.88 3.49 1.49
N GLU A 141 -7.30 2.33 1.20
CA GLU A 141 -5.97 2.15 0.61
C GLU A 141 -6.04 1.01 -0.43
N ILE A 142 -6.35 1.38 -1.67
CA ILE A 142 -6.51 0.42 -2.75
C ILE A 142 -5.13 0.02 -3.27
N ASP A 143 -4.83 -1.27 -3.23
CA ASP A 143 -3.73 -1.84 -3.99
C ASP A 143 -4.16 -1.97 -5.46
N GLU A 144 -3.59 -1.13 -6.33
CA GLU A 144 -3.89 -1.11 -7.76
C GLU A 144 -3.63 -2.46 -8.45
N ALA A 145 -2.71 -3.27 -7.92
CA ALA A 145 -2.44 -4.61 -8.45
C ALA A 145 -3.64 -5.56 -8.32
N LEU A 146 -4.62 -5.24 -7.47
CA LEU A 146 -5.84 -6.03 -7.28
C LEU A 146 -6.95 -5.63 -8.25
N LEU A 147 -6.88 -4.46 -8.90
CA LEU A 147 -7.94 -3.96 -9.79
C LEU A 147 -8.23 -4.89 -10.97
N PRO A 148 -7.24 -5.50 -11.65
CA PRO A 148 -7.52 -6.48 -12.71
C PRO A 148 -8.33 -7.69 -12.21
N GLU A 149 -8.09 -8.12 -10.97
CA GLU A 149 -8.77 -9.27 -10.38
C GLU A 149 -10.17 -8.90 -9.88
N LEU A 150 -10.33 -7.70 -9.33
CA LEU A 150 -11.65 -7.14 -9.01
C LEU A 150 -12.52 -6.96 -10.26
N ARG A 151 -11.94 -6.57 -11.39
CA ARG A 151 -12.65 -6.38 -12.66
C ARG A 151 -13.33 -7.66 -13.15
N LYS A 152 -12.74 -8.82 -12.87
CA LYS A 152 -13.34 -10.14 -13.19
C LYS A 152 -14.63 -10.43 -12.43
N LEU A 153 -14.92 -9.69 -11.35
CA LEU A 153 -16.16 -9.80 -10.60
C LEU A 153 -17.28 -8.89 -11.15
N THR A 154 -16.97 -8.02 -12.12
CA THR A 154 -17.96 -7.12 -12.72
C THR A 154 -18.86 -7.86 -13.71
N LYS A 155 -20.12 -7.43 -13.80
CA LYS A 155 -21.14 -8.02 -14.68
C LYS A 155 -20.65 -8.26 -16.11
N ASP A 156 -20.01 -7.27 -16.72
CA ASP A 156 -19.58 -7.32 -18.13
C ASP A 156 -18.35 -8.22 -18.37
N ALA A 157 -17.60 -8.56 -17.31
CA ALA A 157 -16.37 -9.35 -17.41
C ALA A 157 -16.41 -10.65 -16.60
N PHE A 158 -17.57 -10.98 -16.01
CA PHE A 158 -17.71 -12.12 -15.14
C PHE A 158 -17.59 -13.43 -15.93
N ASP A 159 -16.59 -14.20 -15.57
CA ASP A 159 -16.37 -15.57 -16.03
C ASP A 159 -15.93 -16.37 -14.80
N LEU A 160 -16.74 -17.36 -14.43
CA LEU A 160 -16.51 -18.14 -13.23
C LEU A 160 -15.17 -18.87 -13.27
N ASP A 161 -14.81 -19.50 -14.39
CA ASP A 161 -13.55 -20.24 -14.51
C ASP A 161 -12.35 -19.28 -14.42
N SER A 162 -12.47 -18.10 -15.04
CA SER A 162 -11.45 -17.04 -14.94
C SER A 162 -11.26 -16.54 -13.51
N VAL A 163 -12.35 -16.34 -12.76
CA VAL A 163 -12.32 -15.91 -11.36
C VAL A 163 -11.72 -16.99 -10.46
N ILE A 164 -12.10 -18.26 -10.65
CA ILE A 164 -11.58 -19.39 -9.86
C ILE A 164 -10.07 -19.55 -10.09
N ASN A 165 -9.60 -19.49 -11.34
CA ASN A 165 -8.17 -19.53 -11.66
C ASN A 165 -7.40 -18.35 -11.04
N ALA A 166 -8.00 -17.15 -11.04
CA ALA A 166 -7.44 -15.98 -10.38
C ALA A 166 -7.34 -16.16 -8.86
N ALA A 167 -8.41 -16.70 -8.26
CA ALA A 167 -8.49 -16.96 -6.84
C ALA A 167 -7.42 -17.96 -6.40
N GLU A 168 -7.22 -19.04 -7.15
CA GLU A 168 -6.18 -20.04 -6.88
C GLU A 168 -4.79 -19.41 -6.87
N LYS A 169 -4.47 -18.63 -7.91
CA LYS A 169 -3.21 -17.90 -8.01
C LYS A 169 -3.02 -16.94 -6.84
N LEU A 170 -4.03 -16.12 -6.52
CA LEU A 170 -3.95 -15.13 -5.45
C LEU A 170 -3.80 -15.78 -4.07
N LYS A 171 -4.52 -16.89 -3.82
CA LYS A 171 -4.41 -17.67 -2.59
C LYS A 171 -2.99 -18.14 -2.37
N TYR A 172 -2.40 -18.82 -3.35
CA TYR A 172 -1.03 -19.34 -3.21
C TYR A 172 0.01 -18.23 -3.14
N ILE A 173 -0.12 -17.14 -3.92
CA ILE A 173 0.77 -15.98 -3.79
C ILE A 173 0.69 -15.39 -2.37
N GLY A 174 -0.51 -15.25 -1.82
CA GLY A 174 -0.72 -14.75 -0.46
C GLY A 174 -0.10 -15.66 0.60
N GLU A 175 -0.31 -16.97 0.51
CA GLU A 175 0.29 -17.97 1.39
C GLU A 175 1.82 -17.97 1.31
N ILE A 176 2.38 -17.91 0.11
CA ILE A 176 3.82 -17.82 -0.12
C ILE A 176 4.39 -16.52 0.48
N LYS A 177 3.72 -15.37 0.29
CA LYS A 177 4.13 -14.10 0.92
C LYS A 177 4.14 -14.19 2.45
N ARG A 178 3.13 -14.81 3.05
CA ARG A 178 3.08 -15.07 4.50
C ARG A 178 4.23 -15.96 4.94
N MET A 179 4.52 -17.01 4.17
CA MET A 179 5.66 -17.90 4.43
C MET A 179 6.99 -17.14 4.36
N PHE A 180 7.22 -16.31 3.34
CA PHE A 180 8.41 -15.48 3.27
C PHE A 180 8.56 -14.58 4.50
N ASN A 181 7.47 -13.92 4.92
CA ASN A 181 7.51 -13.08 6.11
C ASN A 181 7.83 -13.91 7.38
N ALA A 182 7.25 -15.10 7.53
CA ALA A 182 7.57 -16.00 8.63
C ALA A 182 9.06 -16.38 8.61
N GLN A 183 9.58 -16.84 7.47
CA GLN A 183 10.98 -17.22 7.30
C GLN A 183 11.96 -16.07 7.50
N PHE A 184 11.59 -14.82 7.19
CA PHE A 184 12.45 -13.66 7.40
C PHE A 184 12.54 -13.27 8.88
N ASN A 185 11.46 -13.47 9.64
CA ASN A 185 11.41 -13.16 11.07
C ASN A 185 11.97 -14.29 11.93
N ASP A 186 11.56 -15.53 11.64
CA ASP A 186 11.98 -16.74 12.34
C ASP A 186 12.29 -17.87 11.33
N PRO A 187 13.52 -17.89 10.77
CA PRO A 187 13.94 -18.89 9.80
C PRO A 187 13.81 -20.34 10.28
N GLU A 188 13.09 -21.16 9.54
CA GLU A 188 13.03 -22.61 9.77
C GLU A 188 14.30 -23.31 9.27
N GLU A 189 14.53 -24.53 9.76
CA GLU A 189 15.77 -25.28 9.44
C GLU A 189 15.99 -25.46 7.93
N ASP A 190 14.95 -25.75 7.16
CA ASP A 190 15.10 -25.97 5.72
C ASP A 190 15.47 -24.67 4.98
N TRP A 191 14.97 -23.52 5.42
CA TRP A 191 15.36 -22.21 4.89
C TRP A 191 16.83 -21.88 5.22
N VAL A 192 17.24 -22.13 6.46
CA VAL A 192 18.64 -21.95 6.89
C VAL A 192 19.56 -22.89 6.12
N ARG A 193 19.17 -24.16 5.98
CA ARG A 193 19.92 -25.18 5.23
C ARG A 193 20.08 -24.79 3.77
N PHE A 194 19.03 -24.27 3.14
CA PHE A 194 19.04 -23.84 1.74
C PHE A 194 20.17 -22.82 1.47
N PHE A 195 20.30 -21.77 2.28
CA PHE A 195 21.39 -20.80 2.10
C PHE A 195 22.73 -21.35 2.54
N THR A 196 22.78 -22.00 3.70
CA THR A 196 24.04 -22.45 4.31
C THR A 196 24.79 -23.39 3.39
N THR A 197 24.10 -24.39 2.81
CA THR A 197 24.74 -25.38 1.92
C THR A 197 25.26 -24.81 0.60
N ARG A 198 24.89 -23.57 0.24
CA ARG A 198 25.37 -22.87 -0.97
C ARG A 198 26.55 -21.95 -0.71
N VAL A 199 26.81 -21.59 0.55
CA VAL A 199 27.87 -20.63 0.94
C VAL A 199 28.92 -21.25 1.86
N TYR A 200 28.62 -22.39 2.48
CA TYR A 200 29.50 -23.09 3.42
C TYR A 200 29.87 -24.48 2.87
N ASN A 201 31.17 -24.70 2.66
CA ASN A 201 31.72 -25.93 2.06
C ASN A 201 31.90 -27.08 3.07
N GLY A 202 30.96 -27.26 4.00
CA GLY A 202 31.00 -28.30 5.02
C GLY A 202 29.64 -28.95 5.26
N GLN A 203 29.61 -29.98 6.11
CA GLN A 203 28.35 -30.65 6.43
C GLN A 203 27.43 -29.74 7.25
N PHE A 204 26.13 -29.77 6.95
CA PHE A 204 25.11 -29.06 7.72
C PHE A 204 24.84 -29.78 9.05
N THR A 205 25.70 -29.55 10.03
CA THR A 205 25.59 -30.11 11.39
C THR A 205 24.75 -29.20 12.29
N ARG A 206 24.31 -29.70 13.45
CA ARG A 206 23.59 -28.91 14.46
C ARG A 206 24.31 -27.61 14.84
N ARG A 207 25.64 -27.67 15.00
CA ARG A 207 26.47 -26.50 15.33
C ARG A 207 26.48 -25.47 14.21
N VAL A 208 26.59 -25.94 12.96
CA VAL A 208 26.52 -25.08 11.77
C VAL A 208 25.14 -24.44 11.66
N ARG A 209 24.07 -25.21 11.87
CA ARG A 209 22.69 -24.68 11.91
C ARG A 209 22.56 -23.56 12.96
N GLU A 210 22.93 -23.83 14.22
CA GLU A 210 22.85 -22.86 15.32
C GLU A 210 23.66 -21.58 15.05
N GLN A 211 24.79 -21.70 14.35
CA GLN A 211 25.60 -20.56 13.93
C GLN A 211 24.99 -19.78 12.77
N PHE A 212 24.41 -20.46 11.77
CA PHE A 212 23.92 -19.81 10.54
C PHE A 212 22.48 -19.31 10.64
N THR A 213 21.64 -19.84 11.54
CA THR A 213 20.29 -19.31 11.78
C THR A 213 20.27 -17.80 12.04
N PRO A 214 21.07 -17.22 12.96
CA PRO A 214 21.09 -15.78 13.17
C PRO A 214 21.62 -15.02 11.93
N PHE A 215 22.60 -15.56 11.21
CA PHE A 215 23.12 -14.91 10.00
C PHE A 215 22.08 -14.87 8.87
N VAL A 216 21.32 -15.94 8.67
CA VAL A 216 20.24 -15.98 7.66
C VAL A 216 19.13 -14.99 8.02
N ARG A 217 18.76 -14.89 9.30
CA ARG A 217 17.80 -13.88 9.77
C ARG A 217 18.28 -12.46 9.49
N GLU A 218 19.51 -12.15 9.91
CA GLU A 218 20.11 -10.83 9.74
C GLU A 218 20.24 -10.45 8.26
N ALA A 219 20.77 -11.35 7.43
CA ALA A 219 20.91 -11.12 5.99
C ALA A 219 19.55 -10.93 5.30
N SER A 220 18.51 -11.68 5.70
CA SER A 220 17.16 -11.53 5.14
C SER A 220 16.56 -10.16 5.47
N ALA A 221 16.73 -9.69 6.71
CA ALA A 221 16.26 -8.38 7.14
C ALA A 221 17.02 -7.23 6.45
N GLN A 222 18.35 -7.32 6.35
CA GLN A 222 19.17 -6.34 5.63
C GLN A 222 18.78 -6.28 4.15
N PHE A 223 18.66 -7.44 3.49
CA PHE A 223 18.27 -7.50 2.08
C PHE A 223 16.91 -6.85 1.82
N LEU A 224 15.90 -7.10 2.67
CA LEU A 224 14.59 -6.47 2.51
C LEU A 224 14.67 -4.94 2.67
N ASN A 225 15.41 -4.45 3.65
CA ASN A 225 15.64 -3.02 3.85
C ASN A 225 16.35 -2.40 2.64
N ASP A 226 17.37 -3.07 2.10
CA ASP A 226 18.09 -2.62 0.91
C ASP A 226 17.18 -2.54 -0.31
N GLN A 227 16.28 -3.51 -0.52
CA GLN A 227 15.31 -3.49 -1.62
C GLN A 227 14.30 -2.35 -1.48
N VAL A 228 13.79 -2.09 -0.26
CA VAL A 228 12.90 -0.96 0.01
C VAL A 228 13.62 0.36 -0.28
N ASN A 229 14.84 0.52 0.25
CA ASN A 229 15.67 1.69 0.02
C ASN A 229 15.99 1.89 -1.46
N SER A 230 16.29 0.81 -2.19
CA SER A 230 16.56 0.86 -3.63
C SER A 230 15.33 1.26 -4.44
N ARG A 231 14.13 0.75 -4.09
CA ARG A 231 12.88 1.14 -4.76
C ARG A 231 12.50 2.58 -4.46
N LEU A 232 12.68 3.04 -3.22
CA LEU A 232 12.49 4.45 -2.86
C LEU A 232 13.43 5.35 -3.67
N LYS A 233 14.72 5.01 -3.76
CA LYS A 233 15.69 5.72 -4.60
C LYS A 233 15.28 5.71 -6.09
N SER A 234 14.77 4.59 -6.60
CA SER A 234 14.33 4.48 -8.00
C SER A 234 13.06 5.28 -8.28
N ALA A 235 12.04 5.19 -7.43
CA ALA A 235 10.79 5.94 -7.62
C ALA A 235 11.01 7.45 -7.54
N LEU A 236 11.96 7.90 -6.70
CA LEU A 236 12.43 9.29 -6.68
C LEU A 236 13.10 9.71 -8.00
N ASN A 237 13.67 8.78 -8.77
CA ASN A 237 14.27 9.07 -10.07
C ASN A 237 13.26 8.97 -11.23
N THR A 238 12.24 8.10 -11.15
CA THR A 238 11.25 7.90 -12.23
C THR A 238 10.20 9.02 -12.33
N SER A 239 9.94 9.76 -11.25
CA SER A 239 9.07 10.95 -11.28
C SER A 239 9.62 12.13 -12.11
N PHE A 240 10.75 11.94 -12.81
CA PHE A 240 11.41 12.94 -13.65
C PHE A 240 11.41 12.60 -15.15
N THR A 241 10.65 11.59 -15.61
CA THR A 241 10.58 11.26 -17.04
C THR A 241 9.16 11.38 -17.59
N VAL A 242 8.66 12.62 -17.72
CA VAL A 242 7.54 12.96 -18.62
C VAL A 242 7.84 14.29 -19.30
N THR A 243 8.62 14.27 -20.38
CA THR A 243 8.29 14.83 -21.70
C THR A 243 9.42 14.48 -22.67
N GLU A 244 9.27 13.38 -23.40
CA GLU A 244 9.88 13.26 -24.74
C GLU A 244 8.85 13.85 -25.71
N VAL A 245 9.20 14.97 -26.34
CA VAL A 245 8.57 15.43 -27.57
C VAL A 245 9.69 15.57 -28.60
N GLU A 246 9.40 15.00 -29.78
CA GLU A 246 10.26 14.76 -30.92
C GLU A 246 11.17 15.94 -31.34
N GLU A 247 12.37 15.60 -31.80
CA GLU A 247 13.31 16.48 -32.48
C GLU A 247 12.67 17.19 -33.70
N PRO A 248 13.15 18.40 -34.01
CA PRO A 248 14.09 18.45 -35.12
C PRO A 248 15.38 19.21 -34.79
N SER A 249 16.46 18.73 -35.43
CA SER A 249 17.73 19.40 -35.75
C SER A 249 17.60 20.94 -35.89
N VAL A 250 18.53 21.82 -35.49
CA VAL A 250 19.99 21.84 -35.66
C VAL A 250 20.58 22.87 -34.68
N GLU A 251 21.88 22.78 -34.46
CA GLU A 251 22.85 23.80 -34.04
C GLU A 251 23.22 23.93 -32.55
N GLU A 252 24.54 23.78 -32.36
CA GLU A 252 25.31 23.89 -31.13
C GLU A 252 25.01 25.18 -30.38
N GLY A 253 24.60 25.03 -29.12
CA GLY A 253 24.54 26.09 -28.14
C GLY A 253 24.63 25.46 -26.76
N GLU A 254 25.85 25.43 -26.21
CA GLU A 254 26.08 25.18 -24.79
C GLU A 254 25.35 26.27 -23.98
N GLU A 255 24.19 25.94 -23.40
CA GLU A 255 23.68 26.68 -22.24
C GLU A 255 24.25 26.05 -20.97
N GLU A 256 25.33 26.66 -20.47
CA GLU A 256 25.81 26.47 -19.12
C GLU A 256 24.71 26.79 -18.10
N PRO A 257 24.57 26.03 -16.99
CA PRO A 257 23.80 26.49 -15.86
C PRO A 257 24.44 27.77 -15.30
N PRO A 258 23.66 28.72 -14.74
CA PRO A 258 24.22 29.96 -14.23
C PRO A 258 25.20 29.66 -13.09
N THR A 259 26.49 29.78 -13.39
CA THR A 259 27.54 29.78 -12.38
C THR A 259 27.46 31.09 -11.61
N SER A 260 27.13 31.03 -10.33
CA SER A 260 27.49 32.11 -9.42
C SER A 260 28.98 32.03 -9.11
N ASP A 261 29.68 33.11 -9.42
CA ASP A 261 31.13 33.33 -9.28
C ASP A 261 31.56 33.45 -7.80
N ASP A 262 31.37 32.39 -7.01
CA ASP A 262 31.63 32.46 -5.57
C ASP A 262 32.35 31.22 -4.97
N GLY A 263 32.85 30.31 -5.80
CA GLY A 263 33.63 29.14 -5.35
C GLY A 263 32.83 28.13 -4.52
N ILE A 264 31.50 28.16 -4.62
CA ILE A 264 30.58 27.23 -3.96
C ILE A 264 30.34 26.06 -4.92
N THR A 265 30.72 24.85 -4.51
CA THR A 265 30.46 23.62 -5.29
C THR A 265 29.49 22.76 -4.52
N THR A 266 28.23 22.73 -4.96
CA THR A 266 27.23 21.82 -4.43
C THR A 266 27.68 20.38 -4.63
N THR A 267 27.89 19.66 -3.53
CA THR A 267 28.37 18.28 -3.56
C THR A 267 27.22 17.29 -3.74
N LEU A 268 27.52 16.11 -4.29
CA LEU A 268 26.55 15.00 -4.38
C LEU A 268 25.98 14.63 -3.01
N GLU A 269 26.80 14.70 -1.97
CA GLU A 269 26.41 14.39 -0.59
C GLU A 269 25.42 15.41 -0.02
N GLU A 270 25.56 16.70 -0.35
CA GLU A 270 24.59 17.74 0.03
C GLU A 270 23.26 17.55 -0.69
N LEU A 271 23.30 17.15 -1.96
CA LEU A 271 22.09 16.80 -2.72
C LEU A 271 21.40 15.56 -2.15
N GLU A 272 22.15 14.54 -1.71
CA GLU A 272 21.60 13.37 -1.04
C GLU A 272 20.96 13.71 0.32
N GLY A 273 21.64 14.50 1.15
CA GLY A 273 21.07 15.00 2.40
C GLY A 273 19.82 15.86 2.17
N TYR A 274 19.82 16.71 1.14
CA TYR A 274 18.65 17.48 0.72
C TYR A 274 17.48 16.57 0.34
N ARG A 275 17.72 15.51 -0.43
CA ARG A 275 16.68 14.56 -0.83
C ARG A 275 16.04 13.88 0.37
N ILE A 276 16.82 13.55 1.41
CA ILE A 276 16.30 12.97 2.65
C ILE A 276 15.43 13.99 3.39
N VAL A 277 15.92 15.21 3.60
CA VAL A 277 15.13 16.28 4.26
C VAL A 277 13.85 16.60 3.47
N LYS A 278 13.95 16.66 2.13
CA LYS A 278 12.81 16.87 1.23
C LYS A 278 11.78 15.76 1.38
N ALA A 279 12.19 14.50 1.36
CA ALA A 279 11.29 13.37 1.52
C ALA A 279 10.54 13.40 2.87
N ILE A 280 11.23 13.78 3.95
CA ILE A 280 10.61 13.94 5.28
C ILE A 280 9.56 15.07 5.26
N ALA A 281 9.93 16.23 4.70
CA ALA A 281 9.06 17.41 4.60
C ALA A 281 7.86 17.20 3.66
N CYS A 282 7.97 16.30 2.67
CA CYS A 282 6.87 15.91 1.79
C CYS A 282 5.69 15.25 2.52
N GLY A 283 5.90 14.78 3.76
CA GLY A 283 4.80 14.32 4.62
C GLY A 283 3.86 15.45 5.06
N GLU A 284 4.25 16.71 4.91
CA GLU A 284 3.48 17.89 5.34
C GLU A 284 3.10 18.82 4.18
N VAL A 285 3.95 18.94 3.16
CA VAL A 285 3.75 19.85 2.01
C VAL A 285 4.09 19.19 0.68
N PRO A 286 3.50 19.66 -0.43
CA PRO A 286 3.93 19.27 -1.77
C PRO A 286 5.44 19.49 -2.04
N PRO A 287 6.10 18.61 -2.83
CA PRO A 287 7.55 18.60 -3.03
C PRO A 287 8.10 19.83 -3.77
N ASP A 288 7.29 20.47 -4.61
CA ASP A 288 7.58 21.69 -5.37
C ASP A 288 7.80 22.90 -4.45
N ARG A 289 7.25 22.87 -3.23
CA ARG A 289 7.44 23.93 -2.24
C ARG A 289 8.76 23.81 -1.48
N ILE A 290 9.53 22.75 -1.67
CA ILE A 290 10.79 22.51 -0.92
C ILE A 290 11.97 22.81 -1.84
N ALA A 291 12.59 23.96 -1.64
CA ALA A 291 13.75 24.43 -2.39
C ALA A 291 15.05 24.24 -1.59
N TYR A 292 16.18 24.39 -2.25
CA TYR A 292 17.48 24.47 -1.60
C TYR A 292 18.27 25.68 -2.07
N ARG A 293 19.16 26.16 -1.20
CA ARG A 293 20.15 27.18 -1.55
C ARG A 293 21.49 26.81 -0.94
N ASP A 294 22.51 26.76 -1.75
CA ASP A 294 23.86 26.48 -1.30
C ASP A 294 24.58 27.74 -0.82
N SER A 295 25.46 27.60 0.16
CA SER A 295 26.27 28.68 0.70
C SER A 295 27.61 28.15 1.21
N LYS A 296 28.62 29.03 1.29
CA LYS A 296 29.97 28.68 1.78
C LYS A 296 30.00 28.01 3.17
N SER A 297 28.97 28.22 3.99
CA SER A 297 28.93 27.73 5.37
C SER A 297 28.01 26.53 5.58
N TYR A 298 26.99 26.37 4.74
CA TYR A 298 25.98 25.31 4.84
C TYR A 298 25.10 25.24 3.59
N PHE A 299 24.49 24.09 3.39
CA PHE A 299 23.46 23.88 2.38
C PHE A 299 22.07 24.03 3.02
N ALA A 300 21.29 25.02 2.58
CA ALA A 300 20.01 25.36 3.17
C ALA A 300 18.86 24.61 2.48
N VAL A 301 17.92 24.07 3.25
CA VAL A 301 16.65 23.53 2.77
C VAL A 301 15.53 24.47 3.22
N LEU A 302 14.74 24.97 2.28
CA LEU A 302 13.80 26.07 2.46
C LEU A 302 12.38 25.67 2.03
N LEU A 303 11.38 26.20 2.73
CA LEU A 303 10.00 26.17 2.28
C LEU A 303 9.70 27.42 1.43
N ASP A 304 9.01 27.24 0.32
CA ASP A 304 8.60 28.29 -0.63
C ASP A 304 9.78 29.14 -1.14
N ASP A 305 10.97 28.56 -1.24
CA ASP A 305 12.23 29.25 -1.57
C ASP A 305 12.47 30.54 -0.76
N ASN A 306 12.07 30.52 0.52
CA ASN A 306 12.11 31.68 1.40
C ASN A 306 13.07 31.48 2.58
N ASN A 307 14.12 32.31 2.67
CA ASN A 307 15.10 32.27 3.75
C ASN A 307 14.49 32.43 5.17
N ARG A 308 13.32 33.07 5.30
CA ARG A 308 12.61 33.18 6.59
C ARG A 308 11.86 31.91 7.00
N LYS A 309 11.72 30.97 6.06
CA LYS A 309 11.10 29.65 6.21
C LYS A 309 12.13 28.53 6.02
N THR A 310 13.24 28.61 6.76
CA THR A 310 14.27 27.57 6.72
C THR A 310 13.75 26.30 7.40
N ILE A 311 13.81 25.18 6.70
CA ILE A 311 13.42 23.85 7.21
C ILE A 311 14.61 23.20 7.92
N ALA A 312 15.77 23.18 7.26
CA ALA A 312 17.00 22.60 7.82
C ALA A 312 18.24 23.24 7.19
N ARG A 313 19.39 23.03 7.83
CA ARG A 313 20.72 23.34 7.26
C ARG A 313 21.63 22.12 7.34
N LEU A 314 22.26 21.75 6.23
CA LEU A 314 23.24 20.68 6.18
C LEU A 314 24.63 21.30 6.26
N HIS A 315 25.36 20.99 7.34
CA HIS A 315 26.71 21.48 7.56
C HIS A 315 27.70 20.38 7.21
N PHE A 316 27.88 20.13 5.91
CA PHE A 316 28.72 19.02 5.40
C PHE A 316 30.15 19.46 5.03
N ASN A 317 30.45 20.74 5.19
CA ASN A 317 31.78 21.34 4.95
C ASN A 317 32.93 20.75 5.79
N GLY A 318 32.62 20.01 6.88
CA GLY A 318 33.61 19.38 7.74
C GLY A 318 34.02 17.97 7.28
N ARG A 319 35.30 17.77 6.95
CA ARG A 319 35.86 16.46 6.51
C ARG A 319 35.60 15.26 7.44
N ARG A 320 35.32 15.46 8.73
CA ARG A 320 35.15 14.38 9.74
C ARG A 320 33.87 14.46 10.56
N ARG A 321 33.16 15.59 10.54
CA ARG A 321 31.99 15.81 11.38
C ARG A 321 30.97 16.58 10.55
N LYS A 322 29.80 15.98 10.41
CA LYS A 322 28.67 16.51 9.65
C LYS A 322 27.56 16.81 10.63
N TYR A 323 26.80 17.87 10.37
CA TYR A 323 25.71 18.25 11.26
C TYR A 323 24.44 18.55 10.50
N LEU A 324 23.31 18.15 11.08
CA LEU A 324 21.98 18.63 10.72
C LEU A 324 21.60 19.79 11.64
N GLY A 325 21.34 20.96 11.07
CA GLY A 325 20.76 22.10 11.76
C GLY A 325 19.22 22.06 11.68
N THR A 326 18.55 21.94 12.83
CA THR A 326 17.08 22.04 12.95
C THR A 326 16.69 23.32 13.70
N PHE A 327 15.46 23.79 13.55
CA PHE A 327 14.99 25.04 14.15
C PHE A 327 13.84 24.83 15.14
N ASP A 328 13.90 25.53 16.27
CA ASP A 328 12.80 25.61 17.24
C ASP A 328 11.79 26.72 16.90
N GLU A 329 10.77 26.89 17.75
CA GLU A 329 9.70 27.89 17.59
C GLU A 329 10.24 29.34 17.63
N ASP A 330 11.37 29.57 18.31
CA ASP A 330 12.08 30.86 18.39
C ASP A 330 13.05 31.08 17.22
N LYS A 331 13.03 30.19 16.21
CA LYS A 331 13.94 30.17 15.05
C LYS A 331 15.42 30.03 15.41
N ARG A 332 15.74 29.44 16.56
CA ARG A 332 17.11 29.14 16.96
C ARG A 332 17.55 27.81 16.36
N GLU A 333 18.76 27.80 15.80
CA GLU A 333 19.36 26.62 15.19
C GLU A 333 20.00 25.72 16.24
N THR A 334 19.63 24.44 16.25
CA THR A 334 20.30 23.37 17.00
C THR A 334 21.01 22.44 16.03
N ARG A 335 22.30 22.16 16.27
CA ARG A 335 23.11 21.28 15.42
C ARG A 335 23.23 19.88 16.02
N HIS A 336 22.78 18.88 15.27
CA HIS A 336 22.88 17.46 15.61
C HIS A 336 24.02 16.82 14.85
N LEU A 337 24.93 16.14 15.55
CA LEU A 337 26.05 15.43 14.92
C LEU A 337 25.51 14.20 14.19
N LEU A 338 25.90 14.04 12.92
CA LEU A 338 25.55 12.89 12.09
C LEU A 338 26.76 11.95 11.97
N GLY A 339 26.54 10.66 12.20
CA GLY A 339 27.46 9.57 11.87
C GLY A 339 27.28 9.06 10.43
N SER A 340 26.07 9.16 9.89
CA SER A 340 25.67 8.81 8.52
C SER A 340 24.60 9.77 7.98
N LEU A 341 24.28 9.75 6.69
CA LEU A 341 23.17 10.56 6.15
C LEU A 341 21.82 10.04 6.63
N GLU A 342 21.71 8.74 6.87
CA GLU A 342 20.52 8.07 7.37
C GLU A 342 20.10 8.58 8.76
N ASP A 343 21.05 9.06 9.56
CA ASP A 343 20.77 9.63 10.88
C ASP A 343 19.81 10.83 10.82
N ILE A 344 19.69 11.50 9.67
CA ILE A 344 18.70 12.58 9.44
C ILE A 344 17.27 12.09 9.73
N TYR A 345 16.95 10.82 9.46
CA TYR A 345 15.62 10.26 9.74
C TYR A 345 15.28 10.23 11.23
N THR A 346 16.27 10.15 12.12
CA THR A 346 16.03 10.20 13.57
C THR A 346 15.50 11.56 14.04
N HIS A 347 15.68 12.60 13.22
CA HIS A 347 15.20 13.97 13.45
C HIS A 347 13.95 14.31 12.62
N ALA A 348 13.28 13.31 12.03
CA ALA A 348 12.17 13.53 11.11
C ALA A 348 11.02 14.36 11.72
N GLU A 349 10.65 14.11 12.97
CA GLU A 349 9.56 14.86 13.62
C GLU A 349 9.93 16.33 13.86
N LEU A 350 11.21 16.65 14.12
CA LEU A 350 11.67 18.03 14.24
C LEU A 350 11.53 18.76 12.90
N ILE A 351 11.94 18.12 11.81
CA ILE A 351 11.80 18.65 10.45
C ILE A 351 10.32 18.90 10.10
N ARG A 352 9.45 17.92 10.36
CA ARG A 352 8.00 18.06 10.14
C ARG A 352 7.38 19.17 10.98
N LYS A 353 7.75 19.25 12.27
CA LYS A 353 7.30 20.32 13.17
C LYS A 353 7.71 21.70 12.65
N THR A 354 8.94 21.86 12.16
CA THR A 354 9.41 23.11 11.55
C THR A 354 8.60 23.46 10.30
N VAL A 355 8.28 22.49 9.43
CA VAL A 355 7.43 22.73 8.25
C VAL A 355 6.02 23.17 8.65
N ARG A 356 5.37 22.46 9.58
CA ARG A 356 4.05 22.84 10.11
C ARG A 356 4.07 24.26 10.71
N GLY A 357 5.13 24.61 11.43
CA GLY A 357 5.31 25.94 12.02
C GLY A 357 5.47 27.07 10.99
N HIS A 358 5.89 26.78 9.75
CA HIS A 358 5.95 27.78 8.66
C HIS A 358 4.66 27.86 7.83
N MET A 359 3.71 26.96 8.08
CA MET A 359 2.38 26.92 7.47
C MET A 359 1.30 27.55 8.36
N ALA A 360 1.51 27.56 9.68
CA ALA A 360 0.74 28.35 10.64
C ALA A 360 1.09 29.84 10.54
#